data_AF-A0A3D5K0A9-F1
#
_entry.id   AF-A0A3D5K0A9-F1
#
_cell.length_a   1.000
_cell.length_b   1.000
_cell.length_c   1.000
_cell.angle_alpha   90.00
_cell.angle_beta   90.00
_cell.angle_gamma   90.00
#
_symmetry.space_group_name_H-M   'P 1'
#
loop_
_entity.id
_entity.type
_entity.pdbx_description
1 polymer ?
#
loop_
_entity_poly.entity_id
_entity_poly.type
_entity_poly.pdbx_seq_one_letter_code
_entity_poly.pdbx_strand_id
1 'polypeptide(L)'
;MTELRFQFEVFEGPLDLLLHLVRKEEVDIYEVDMVKIADQFCEYVELMKRFDLNVAGEFIVMASALMYIKSKELLPVDQQVIVEDEDEDDDPRWDLIRQLVEYRKFKDAADDFKRMEWEREQSFLRQGAKPKVPALPPEKAKPASIFDLVG
;
A
#
# COMPACT_ATOMS: atom_id res chain seq x y z
N MET A 1 14.78 -18.58 28.47
CA MET A 1 14.18 -17.28 28.11
C MET A 1 13.55 -17.49 26.75
N THR A 2 12.23 -17.48 26.68
CA THR A 2 11.48 -17.78 25.46
C THR A 2 11.71 -16.65 24.46
N GLU A 3 12.35 -16.95 23.33
CA GLU A 3 12.50 -16.03 22.22
C GLU A 3 11.10 -15.72 21.66
N LEU A 4 10.57 -14.54 21.97
CA LEU A 4 9.41 -13.99 21.27
C LEU A 4 9.88 -13.62 19.86
N ARG A 5 9.63 -14.51 18.91
CA ARG A 5 9.81 -14.25 17.48
C ARG A 5 8.65 -13.35 17.05
N PHE A 6 8.84 -12.03 17.12
CA PHE A 6 7.93 -11.09 16.47
C PHE A 6 8.09 -11.29 14.96
N GLN A 7 7.20 -12.07 14.34
CA GLN A 7 7.05 -12.03 12.90
C GLN A 7 6.43 -10.68 12.57
N PHE A 8 7.22 -9.77 11.99
CA PHE A 8 6.64 -8.59 11.38
C PHE A 8 5.65 -9.06 10.30
N GLU A 9 4.40 -8.61 10.39
CA GLU A 9 3.54 -8.59 9.21
C GLU A 9 4.29 -7.78 8.15
N VAL A 10 4.51 -8.38 6.98
CA VAL A 10 5.17 -7.71 5.86
C VAL A 10 4.14 -6.74 5.29
N PHE A 11 4.22 -5.48 5.72
CA PHE A 11 3.39 -4.41 5.17
C PHE A 11 3.92 -4.00 3.80
N GLU A 12 3.02 -3.73 2.87
CA GLU A 12 3.38 -3.28 1.51
C GLU A 12 3.71 -1.78 1.44
N GLY A 13 3.74 -1.08 2.58
CA GLY A 13 4.12 0.33 2.68
C GLY A 13 3.59 1.00 3.95
N PRO A 14 3.87 2.31 4.13
CA PRO A 14 3.46 3.05 5.32
C PRO A 14 1.94 3.24 5.42
N LEU A 15 1.24 3.43 4.29
CA LEU A 15 -0.23 3.54 4.28
C LEU A 15 -0.89 2.23 4.71
N ASP A 16 -0.28 1.09 4.41
CA ASP A 16 -0.81 -0.20 4.80
C ASP A 16 -0.69 -0.44 6.31
N LEU A 17 0.47 -0.09 6.88
CA LEU A 17 0.66 -0.08 8.32
C LEU A 17 -0.34 0.86 9.00
N LEU A 18 -0.56 2.06 8.47
CA LEU A 18 -1.55 3.00 9.01
C LEU A 18 -2.97 2.41 8.97
N LEU A 19 -3.37 1.79 7.86
CA LEU A 19 -4.67 1.11 7.79
C LEU A 19 -4.80 -0.01 8.82
N HIS A 20 -3.73 -0.78 9.05
CA HIS A 20 -3.71 -1.79 10.10
C HIS A 20 -3.92 -1.17 11.49
N LEU A 21 -3.20 -0.09 11.81
CA LEU A 21 -3.33 0.61 13.09
C LEU A 21 -4.73 1.20 13.30
N VAL A 22 -5.31 1.84 12.27
CA VAL A 22 -6.69 2.34 12.30
C VAL A 22 -7.69 1.22 12.54
N ARG A 23 -7.54 0.08 11.84
CA ARG A 23 -8.40 -1.10 12.04
C ARG A 23 -8.30 -1.65 13.47
N LYS A 24 -7.11 -1.61 14.08
CA LYS A 24 -6.86 -2.08 15.45
C LYS A 24 -7.54 -1.21 16.52
N GLU A 25 -7.78 0.07 16.24
CA GLU A 25 -8.52 0.97 17.13
C GLU A 25 -10.03 0.72 17.13
N GLU A 26 -10.56 -0.08 16.18
CA GLU A 26 -12.00 -0.37 16.03
C GLU A 26 -12.89 0.87 15.86
N VAL A 27 -12.34 1.97 15.33
CA VAL A 27 -13.04 3.23 15.06
C VAL A 27 -13.18 3.50 13.56
N ASP A 28 -14.09 4.41 13.18
CA ASP A 28 -14.17 4.90 11.80
C ASP A 28 -12.87 5.65 11.45
N ILE A 29 -12.40 5.48 10.22
CA ILE A 29 -11.22 6.15 9.69
C ILE A 29 -11.36 7.69 9.70
N TYR A 30 -12.60 8.19 9.66
CA TYR A 30 -12.89 9.63 9.74
C TYR A 30 -12.87 10.17 11.18
N GLU A 31 -12.93 9.30 12.18
CA GLU A 31 -13.03 9.67 13.60
C GLU A 31 -11.79 9.27 14.41
N VAL A 32 -10.78 8.70 13.74
CA VAL A 32 -9.58 8.19 14.40
C VAL A 32 -8.72 9.32 14.99
N ASP A 33 -8.22 9.10 16.20
CA ASP A 33 -7.26 10.00 16.85
C ASP A 33 -5.88 9.88 16.17
N MET A 34 -5.54 10.89 15.37
CA MET A 34 -4.30 10.94 14.60
C MET A 34 -3.06 11.05 15.49
N VAL A 35 -3.16 11.64 16.68
CA VAL A 35 -2.05 11.70 17.65
C VAL A 35 -1.70 10.29 18.13
N LYS A 36 -2.73 9.49 18.45
CA LYS A 36 -2.56 8.12 18.91
C LYS A 36 -1.99 7.21 17.81
N ILE A 37 -2.49 7.35 16.58
CA ILE A 37 -1.97 6.60 15.42
C ILE A 37 -0.52 7.01 15.12
N ALA A 38 -0.17 8.29 15.21
CA ALA A 38 1.18 8.78 15.02
C ALA A 38 2.16 8.15 16.02
N ASP A 39 1.78 8.05 17.28
CA ASP A 39 2.60 7.40 18.31
C ASP A 39 2.82 5.91 18.02
N GLN A 40 1.74 5.19 17.74
CA GLN A 40 1.82 3.76 17.38
C GLN A 40 2.66 3.52 16.13
N PHE A 41 2.54 4.38 15.11
CA PHE A 41 3.34 4.30 13.90
C PHE A 41 4.83 4.49 14.19
N CYS A 42 5.18 5.52 14.97
CA CYS A 42 6.58 5.79 15.35
C CYS A 42 7.17 4.65 16.17
N GLU A 43 6.42 4.09 17.12
CA GLU A 43 6.84 2.92 17.89
C GLU A 43 7.11 1.72 16.98
N TYR A 44 6.24 1.46 16.01
CA TYR A 44 6.38 0.35 15.08
C TYR A 44 7.61 0.52 14.17
N VAL A 45 7.83 1.74 13.67
CA VAL A 45 9.02 2.08 12.85
C VAL A 45 10.30 1.92 13.67
N GLU A 46 10.33 2.35 14.94
CA GLU A 46 11.50 2.14 15.81
C GLU A 46 11.75 0.66 16.13
N LEU A 47 10.68 -0.13 16.28
CA LEU A 47 10.80 -1.58 16.43
C LEU A 47 11.41 -2.19 15.17
N MET A 48 10.90 -1.84 13.98
CA MET A 48 11.43 -2.30 12.69
C MET A 48 12.92 -1.97 12.54
N LYS A 49 13.34 -0.72 12.81
CA LYS A 49 14.75 -0.28 12.72
C LYS A 49 15.70 -1.12 13.58
N ARG A 50 15.24 -1.63 14.73
CA ARG A 50 16.06 -2.46 15.63
C ARG A 50 16.32 -3.86 15.09
N PHE A 51 15.41 -4.38 14.27
CA PHE A 51 15.50 -5.74 13.73
C PHE A 51 15.95 -5.77 12.26
N ASP A 52 15.76 -4.68 11.53
CA ASP A 52 16.21 -4.51 10.15
C ASP A 52 16.50 -3.03 9.84
N LEU A 53 17.70 -2.74 9.34
CA LEU A 53 18.14 -1.38 8.99
C LEU A 53 17.67 -0.91 7.61
N ASN A 54 17.11 -1.81 6.79
CA ASN A 54 16.59 -1.48 5.45
C ASN A 54 15.22 -0.78 5.48
N VAL A 55 14.85 -0.14 6.60
CA VAL A 55 13.61 0.63 6.72
C VAL A 55 13.52 1.61 5.55
N ALA A 56 12.53 1.39 4.68
CA ALA A 56 12.37 2.15 3.46
C ALA A 56 12.16 3.63 3.78
N GLY A 57 12.77 4.52 2.99
CA GLY A 57 12.69 5.98 3.18
C GLY A 57 11.26 6.51 3.26
N GLU A 58 10.32 5.82 2.63
CA GLU A 58 8.88 6.10 2.67
C GLU A 58 8.31 6.09 4.10
N PHE A 59 8.75 5.19 4.97
CA PHE A 59 8.30 5.15 6.37
C PHE A 59 8.81 6.36 7.16
N ILE A 60 10.03 6.83 6.86
CA ILE A 60 10.59 8.03 7.52
C ILE A 60 9.84 9.28 7.07
N VAL A 61 9.54 9.37 5.76
CA VAL A 61 8.72 10.47 5.23
C VAL A 61 7.35 10.48 5.90
N MET A 62 6.68 9.32 6.01
CA MET A 62 5.39 9.23 6.68
C MET A 62 5.49 9.57 8.18
N ALA A 63 6.53 9.12 8.88
CA ALA A 63 6.75 9.47 10.28
C ALA A 63 6.89 10.98 10.45
N SER A 64 7.61 11.66 9.56
CA SER A 64 7.75 13.12 9.60
C SER A 64 6.43 13.84 9.34
N ALA A 65 5.59 13.35 8.43
CA ALA A 65 4.26 13.89 8.18
C ALA A 65 3.34 13.72 9.40
N LEU A 66 3.37 12.57 10.06
CA LEU A 66 2.61 12.31 11.28
C LEU A 66 3.09 13.18 12.45
N MET A 67 4.40 13.42 12.58
CA MET A 67 4.94 14.35 13.56
C MET A 67 4.48 15.78 13.31
N TYR A 68 4.41 16.21 12.05
CA TYR A 68 3.86 17.52 11.68
C TYR A 68 2.40 17.66 12.08
N ILE A 69 1.56 16.68 11.71
CA ILE A 69 0.14 16.62 12.08
C ILE A 69 -0.02 16.68 13.60
N LYS A 70 0.69 15.83 14.34
CA LYS A 70 0.64 15.79 15.80
C LYS A 70 1.08 17.12 16.44
N SER A 71 2.09 17.77 15.88
CA SER A 71 2.53 19.08 16.36
C SER A 71 1.45 20.15 16.17
N LYS A 72 0.82 20.21 14.99
CA LYS A 72 -0.24 21.20 14.68
C LYS A 72 -1.48 20.99 15.57
N GLU A 73 -1.87 19.73 15.82
CA GLU A 73 -3.00 19.40 16.70
C GLU A 73 -2.79 19.76 18.18
N LEU A 74 -1.56 19.59 18.68
CA LEU A 74 -1.26 19.83 20.10
C LEU A 74 -0.94 21.30 20.41
N LEU A 75 -0.55 22.10 19.41
CA LEU A 75 -0.21 23.50 19.59
C LEU A 75 -1.46 24.38 19.69
N PRO A 76 -1.55 25.27 20.70
CA PRO A 76 -2.55 26.33 20.72
C PRO A 76 -2.48 27.15 19.43
N VAL A 77 -3.62 27.57 18.89
CA VAL A 77 -3.73 28.32 17.61
C VAL A 77 -2.76 29.51 17.58
N ASP A 78 -2.62 30.21 18.71
CA ASP A 78 -1.75 31.38 18.87
C ASP A 78 -0.23 31.09 18.78
N GLN A 79 0.17 29.82 18.85
CA GLN A 79 1.56 29.35 18.81
C GLN A 79 1.91 28.63 17.51
N GLN A 80 0.98 28.55 16.56
CA GLN A 80 1.22 27.93 15.27
C GLN A 80 2.06 28.86 14.39
N VAL A 81 3.09 28.31 13.75
CA VAL A 81 3.92 29.06 12.80
C VAL A 81 3.13 29.16 11.50
N ILE A 82 2.57 30.33 11.21
CA ILE A 82 1.87 30.59 9.95
C ILE A 82 2.92 30.65 8.84
N VAL A 83 2.89 29.67 7.94
CA VAL A 83 3.71 29.66 6.72
C VAL A 83 2.98 30.51 5.68
N GLU A 84 3.67 31.41 4.97
CA GLU A 84 3.07 32.43 4.08
C GLU A 84 2.19 31.88 2.94
N ASP A 85 2.19 30.55 2.71
CA ASP A 85 1.44 29.85 1.65
C ASP A 85 0.44 28.79 2.18
N GLU A 86 0.26 28.64 3.50
CA GLU A 86 -0.68 27.66 4.07
C GLU A 86 -1.99 28.36 4.47
N ASP A 87 -3.11 28.00 3.82
CA ASP A 87 -4.43 28.45 4.25
C ASP A 87 -4.67 27.96 5.68
N GLU A 88 -4.90 28.90 6.61
CA GLU A 88 -5.04 28.65 8.05
C GLU A 88 -6.18 27.65 8.38
N ASP A 89 -7.10 27.46 7.42
CA ASP A 89 -8.29 26.61 7.52
C ASP A 89 -8.07 25.14 7.06
N ASP A 90 -6.95 24.80 6.42
CA ASP A 90 -6.76 23.42 5.92
C ASP A 90 -6.04 22.54 6.96
N ASP A 91 -6.80 21.57 7.48
CA ASP A 91 -6.30 20.62 8.46
C ASP A 91 -5.52 19.50 7.74
N PRO A 92 -4.20 19.35 7.98
CA PRO A 92 -3.35 18.40 7.27
C PRO A 92 -3.76 16.95 7.48
N ARG A 93 -4.63 16.66 8.47
CA ARG A 93 -5.21 15.33 8.67
C ARG A 93 -6.08 14.88 7.52
N TRP A 94 -6.82 15.79 6.88
CA TRP A 94 -7.79 15.43 5.85
C TRP A 94 -7.13 14.85 4.61
N ASP A 95 -5.97 15.37 4.22
CA ASP A 95 -5.18 14.84 3.13
C ASP A 95 -4.74 13.39 3.39
N LEU A 96 -4.27 13.11 4.61
CA LEU A 96 -3.84 11.77 4.97
C LEU A 96 -5.03 10.80 5.05
N ILE A 97 -6.16 11.21 5.64
CA ILE A 97 -7.38 10.39 5.68
C ILE A 97 -7.84 10.07 4.25
N ARG A 98 -7.82 11.04 3.35
CA ARG A 98 -8.17 10.84 1.94
C ARG A 98 -7.27 9.81 1.27
N GLN A 99 -5.95 9.90 1.47
CA GLN A 99 -5.00 8.92 0.96
C GLN A 99 -5.27 7.51 1.51
N LEU A 100 -5.56 7.37 2.80
CA LEU A 100 -5.86 6.08 3.41
C LEU A 100 -7.16 5.47 2.87
N VAL A 101 -8.21 6.28 2.68
CA VAL A 101 -9.48 5.83 2.10
C VAL A 101 -9.28 5.38 0.65
N GLU A 102 -8.48 6.11 -0.12
CA GLU A 102 -8.16 5.74 -1.51
C GLU A 102 -7.35 4.46 -1.57
N TYR A 103 -6.28 4.35 -0.77
CA TYR A 103 -5.47 3.15 -0.67
C TYR A 103 -6.31 1.93 -0.24
N ARG A 104 -7.21 2.09 0.74
CA ARG A 104 -8.15 1.03 1.16
C ARG A 104 -8.99 0.51 -0.01
N LYS A 105 -9.53 1.39 -0.86
CA LYS A 105 -10.33 0.97 -2.02
C LYS A 105 -9.52 0.11 -2.98
N PHE A 106 -8.28 0.50 -3.26
CA PHE A 106 -7.39 -0.28 -4.12
C PHE A 106 -6.99 -1.60 -3.47
N LYS A 107 -6.73 -1.61 -2.17
CA LYS A 107 -6.42 -2.84 -1.42
C LYS A 107 -7.58 -3.83 -1.47
N ASP A 108 -8.80 -3.37 -1.20
CA ASP A 108 -10.00 -4.20 -1.25
C ASP A 108 -10.24 -4.73 -2.68
N ALA A 109 -10.02 -3.92 -3.73
CA ALA A 109 -10.11 -4.36 -5.12
C ALA A 109 -9.02 -5.38 -5.51
N ALA A 110 -7.80 -5.21 -5.00
CA ALA A 110 -6.71 -6.15 -5.22
C ALA A 110 -7.00 -7.50 -4.56
N ASP A 111 -7.56 -7.50 -3.35
CA ASP A 111 -8.00 -8.72 -2.66
C ASP A 111 -9.11 -9.45 -3.43
N ASP A 112 -10.05 -8.71 -4.01
CA ASP A 112 -11.08 -9.27 -4.89
C ASP A 112 -10.48 -9.90 -6.15
N PHE A 113 -9.51 -9.24 -6.80
CA PHE A 113 -8.82 -9.80 -7.97
C PHE A 113 -8.00 -11.04 -7.61
N LYS A 114 -7.34 -11.05 -6.46
CA LYS A 114 -6.59 -12.21 -5.96
C LYS A 114 -7.51 -13.43 -5.74
N ARG A 115 -8.73 -13.20 -5.26
CA ARG A 115 -9.76 -14.24 -5.17
C ARG A 115 -10.16 -14.77 -6.55
N MET A 116 -10.41 -13.87 -7.51
CA MET A 116 -10.75 -14.25 -8.89
C MET A 116 -9.61 -15.01 -9.59
N GLU A 117 -8.36 -14.60 -9.38
CA GLU A 117 -7.18 -15.29 -9.87
C GLU A 117 -7.12 -16.73 -9.35
N TRP A 118 -7.29 -16.91 -8.04
CA TRP A 118 -7.34 -18.25 -7.44
C TRP A 118 -8.42 -19.10 -8.09
N GLU A 119 -9.65 -18.60 -8.21
CA GLU A 119 -10.75 -19.33 -8.85
C GLU A 119 -10.41 -19.71 -10.29
N ARG A 120 -9.74 -18.81 -11.02
CA ARG A 120 -9.31 -19.04 -12.41
C ARG A 120 -8.21 -20.10 -12.51
N GLU A 121 -7.25 -20.13 -11.59
CA GLU A 121 -6.20 -21.15 -11.55
C GLU A 121 -6.77 -22.56 -11.37
N GLN A 122 -7.88 -22.70 -10.65
CA GLN A 122 -8.57 -24.00 -10.49
C GLN A 122 -9.31 -24.44 -11.76
N SER A 123 -9.47 -23.56 -12.75
CA SER A 123 -10.16 -23.84 -14.01
C SER A 123 -9.16 -24.16 -15.13
N PHE A 124 -9.06 -25.43 -15.50
CA PHE A 124 -8.25 -25.86 -16.64
C PHE A 124 -8.97 -25.63 -17.97
N LEU A 125 -8.37 -24.84 -18.87
CA LEU A 125 -8.87 -24.73 -20.24
C LEU A 125 -8.66 -26.05 -20.97
N ARG A 126 -9.71 -26.50 -21.68
CA ARG A 126 -9.54 -27.55 -22.68
C ARG A 126 -8.63 -27.00 -23.77
N GLN A 127 -7.38 -27.46 -23.84
CA GLN A 127 -6.57 -27.26 -25.03
C GLN A 127 -7.34 -27.95 -26.18
N GLY A 128 -7.92 -27.14 -27.07
CA GLY A 128 -8.63 -27.66 -28.23
C GLY A 128 -7.72 -28.63 -28.97
N ALA A 129 -8.27 -29.74 -29.46
CA ALA A 129 -7.53 -30.56 -30.40
C ALA A 129 -7.07 -29.62 -31.52
N LYS A 130 -5.75 -29.57 -31.80
CA LYS A 130 -5.22 -28.80 -32.92
C LYS A 130 -6.12 -29.09 -34.12
N PRO A 131 -6.76 -28.08 -34.74
CA PRO A 131 -7.63 -28.35 -35.87
C PRO A 131 -6.82 -29.19 -36.85
N LYS A 132 -7.36 -30.34 -37.28
CA LYS A 132 -6.77 -31.14 -38.35
C LYS A 132 -6.91 -30.32 -39.63
N VAL A 133 -6.05 -29.31 -39.77
CA VAL A 133 -5.89 -28.56 -41.00
C VAL A 133 -5.08 -29.45 -41.95
N PRO A 134 -5.54 -29.63 -43.20
CA PRO A 134 -4.70 -30.25 -44.21
C PRO A 134 -3.41 -29.44 -44.33
N ALA A 135 -2.29 -30.11 -44.59
CA ALA A 135 -1.01 -29.43 -44.79
C ALA A 135 -1.17 -28.42 -45.94
N LEU A 136 -1.14 -27.14 -45.61
CA LEU A 136 -1.09 -26.09 -46.61
C LEU A 136 0.20 -26.26 -47.41
N PRO A 137 0.21 -25.95 -48.73
CA PRO A 137 1.46 -25.78 -49.46
C PRO A 137 2.35 -24.82 -48.68
N PRO A 138 3.68 -24.95 -48.74
CA PRO A 138 4.58 -24.01 -48.10
C PRO A 138 4.40 -22.63 -48.74
N GLU A 139 3.47 -21.84 -48.22
CA GLU A 139 3.44 -20.41 -48.45
C GLU A 139 4.69 -19.85 -47.79
N LYS A 140 5.36 -18.90 -48.46
CA LYS A 140 6.50 -18.20 -47.86
C LYS A 140 6.01 -17.61 -46.56
N ALA A 141 6.49 -18.16 -45.44
CA ALA A 141 6.18 -17.65 -44.11
C ALA A 141 6.47 -16.14 -44.13
N LYS A 142 5.52 -15.33 -43.62
CA LYS A 142 5.78 -13.91 -43.39
C LYS A 142 7.10 -13.82 -42.63
N PRO A 143 8.03 -12.94 -43.01
CA PRO A 143 9.31 -12.84 -42.33
C PRO A 143 9.03 -12.44 -40.88
N ALA A 144 9.15 -13.41 -39.97
CA ALA A 144 9.10 -13.16 -38.55
C ALA A 144 10.45 -12.58 -38.15
N SER A 145 10.41 -11.43 -37.47
CA SER A 145 11.59 -10.82 -36.90
C SER A 145 12.04 -11.63 -35.69
N ILE A 146 13.32 -11.50 -35.32
CA ILE A 146 13.83 -12.04 -34.05
C ILE A 146 12.99 -11.52 -32.87
N PHE A 147 12.45 -10.30 -32.98
CA PHE A 147 11.56 -9.71 -31.99
C PHE A 147 10.21 -10.43 -31.85
N ASP A 148 9.74 -11.14 -32.87
CA ASP A 148 8.48 -11.91 -32.81
C ASP A 148 8.64 -13.23 -32.04
N LEU A 149 9.87 -13.66 -31.77
CA LEU A 149 10.20 -14.93 -31.12
C LEU A 149 10.62 -14.79 -29.64
N VAL A 150 10.73 -13.55 -29.15
CA VAL A 150 11.22 -13.23 -27.80
C VAL A 150 10.11 -12.62 -26.92
N GLY A 151 8.89 -12.46 -27.46
CA GLY A 151 7.70 -12.03 -26.71
C GLY A 151 7.00 -13.18 -26.00
#